data_AF-A0AA40TXI3-F1
#
_entry.id   AF-A0AA40TXI3-F1
#
_cell.length_a   1.000
_cell.length_b   1.000
_cell.length_c   1.000
_cell.angle_alpha   90.00
_cell.angle_beta   90.00
_cell.angle_gamma   90.00
#
_symmetry.space_group_name_H-M   'P 1'
#
loop_
_entity.id
_entity.type
_entity.pdbx_description
1 polymer ?
#
loop_
_entity_poly.entity_id
_entity_poly.type
_entity_poly.pdbx_seq_one_letter_code
_entity_poly.pdbx_strand_id
1 'polypeptide(L)'
;MKVDLRPITSTSSEALPAVERVAPAQPRQGTRFEALLDQRERKVRRSLRGELEQTEQAAGVAAPLFGAARSLQVLRYLLDEVLPALDAEPDIRDLAEDVIREEIELRLLLEQQRAEVQP
;
A
#
# COMPACT_ATOMS: atom_id res chain seq x y z
N MET A 1 17.73 8.03 39.06
CA MET A 1 17.18 9.40 39.14
C MET A 1 15.78 9.37 38.57
N LYS A 2 14.77 9.63 39.39
CA LYS A 2 13.35 9.65 38.99
C LYS A 2 13.00 11.11 38.68
N VAL A 3 12.54 11.38 37.46
CA VAL A 3 12.20 12.73 37.01
C VAL A 3 10.68 12.83 37.02
N ASP A 4 10.14 13.55 38.00
CA ASP A 4 8.71 13.84 38.10
C ASP A 4 8.31 14.91 37.07
N LEU A 5 7.47 14.53 36.11
CA LEU A 5 6.85 15.45 35.16
C LEU A 5 5.54 16.00 35.76
N ARG A 6 5.64 17.01 36.62
CA ARG A 6 4.47 17.81 37.01
C ARG A 6 4.25 18.91 35.96
N PRO A 7 3.03 19.06 35.42
CA PRO A 7 2.73 20.16 34.51
C PRO A 7 2.76 21.48 35.28
N ILE A 8 3.65 22.37 34.88
CA ILE A 8 3.67 23.77 35.30
C ILE A 8 2.43 24.44 34.71
N THR A 9 1.40 24.61 35.53
CA THR A 9 0.27 25.50 35.23
C THR A 9 0.75 26.94 35.35
N SER A 10 1.12 27.54 34.23
CA SER A 10 1.34 28.98 34.14
C SER A 10 0.00 29.71 34.22
N THR A 11 -0.36 30.09 35.45
CA THR A 11 -1.31 31.18 35.68
C THR A 11 -0.61 32.50 35.35
N SER A 12 -0.78 32.97 34.13
CA SER A 12 -0.68 34.41 33.85
C SER A 12 -1.82 34.77 32.92
N SER A 13 -2.77 35.50 33.49
CA SER A 13 -3.86 36.16 32.78
C SER A 13 -3.28 37.30 31.96
N GLU A 14 -2.75 36.96 30.79
CA GLU A 14 -2.43 37.93 29.76
C GLU A 14 -3.52 37.82 28.70
N ALA A 15 -4.34 38.87 28.60
CA ALA A 15 -5.46 38.93 27.68
C ALA A 15 -4.95 38.65 26.25
N LEU A 16 -5.38 37.53 25.67
CA LEU A 16 -5.17 37.26 24.26
C LEU A 16 -5.74 38.45 23.46
N PRO A 17 -5.00 39.03 22.50
CA PRO A 17 -5.55 40.09 21.67
C PRO A 17 -6.82 39.57 20.99
N ALA A 18 -7.86 40.40 20.96
CA ALA A 18 -9.12 40.06 20.33
C ALA A 18 -8.86 39.50 18.93
N VAL A 19 -9.26 38.24 18.69
CA VAL A 19 -9.14 37.60 17.39
C VAL A 19 -9.94 38.45 16.41
N GLU A 20 -9.23 39.22 15.59
CA GLU A 20 -9.81 39.96 14.48
C GLU A 20 -10.55 38.92 13.62
N ARG A 21 -11.89 39.04 13.56
CA ARG A 21 -12.70 38.15 12.75
C ARG A 21 -12.27 38.36 11.31
N VAL A 22 -11.55 37.39 10.75
CA VAL A 22 -11.19 37.35 9.34
C VAL A 22 -12.48 37.55 8.54
N ALA A 23 -12.55 38.65 7.79
CA ALA A 23 -13.67 38.93 6.91
C ALA A 23 -13.88 37.72 5.97
N PRO A 24 -15.14 37.35 5.64
CA PRO A 24 -15.39 36.23 4.75
C PRO A 24 -14.60 36.43 3.46
N ALA A 25 -13.76 35.45 3.13
CA ALA A 25 -12.87 35.51 1.98
C ALA A 25 -13.69 35.88 0.74
N GLN A 26 -13.30 36.96 0.06
CA GLN A 26 -13.95 37.39 -1.16
C GLN A 26 -13.99 36.21 -2.16
N PRO A 27 -15.12 35.97 -2.86
CA PRO A 27 -15.31 34.78 -3.71
C PRO A 27 -14.26 34.64 -4.84
N ARG A 28 -13.55 35.72 -5.17
CA ARG A 28 -12.45 35.73 -6.16
C ARG A 28 -11.16 35.07 -5.68
N GLN A 29 -10.96 34.92 -4.36
CA GLN A 29 -9.79 34.23 -3.81
C GLN A 29 -9.98 32.71 -3.81
N GLY A 30 -11.22 32.23 -3.62
CA GLY A 30 -11.54 30.81 -3.70
C GLY A 30 -11.20 30.21 -5.06
N THR A 31 -11.54 30.89 -6.16
CA THR A 31 -11.26 30.37 -7.52
C THR A 31 -9.76 30.28 -7.84
N ARG A 32 -8.95 31.20 -7.30
CA ARG A 32 -7.48 31.14 -7.45
C ARG A 32 -6.87 30.02 -6.61
N PHE A 33 -7.41 29.80 -5.42
CA PHE A 33 -6.98 28.72 -4.55
C PHE A 33 -7.33 27.34 -5.14
N GLU A 34 -8.56 27.17 -5.64
CA GLU A 34 -8.98 25.96 -6.36
C GLU A 34 -8.10 25.69 -7.59
N ALA A 35 -7.79 26.72 -8.38
CA ALA A 35 -6.90 26.57 -9.54
C ALA A 35 -5.48 26.09 -9.16
N LEU A 36 -4.98 26.48 -7.98
CA LEU A 36 -3.69 26.03 -7.47
C LEU A 36 -3.73 24.58 -6.96
N LEU A 37 -4.85 24.17 -6.35
CA LEU A 37 -5.09 22.76 -5.98
C LEU A 37 -5.15 21.86 -7.21
N ASP A 38 -5.93 22.28 -8.22
CA ASP A 38 -6.00 21.62 -9.54
C ASP A 38 -4.62 21.49 -10.19
N GLN A 39 -3.83 22.56 -10.15
CA GLN A 39 -2.49 22.55 -10.72
C GLN A 39 -1.56 21.59 -9.98
N ARG A 40 -1.68 21.52 -8.65
CA ARG A 40 -0.93 20.58 -7.82
C ARG A 40 -1.33 19.13 -8.12
N GLU A 41 -2.62 18.84 -8.20
CA GLU A 41 -3.15 17.51 -8.55
C GLU A 41 -2.65 17.07 -9.92
N ARG A 42 -2.71 17.94 -10.93
CA ARG A 42 -2.18 17.67 -12.28
C ARG A 42 -0.67 17.43 -12.26
N LYS A 43 0.08 18.15 -11.43
CA LYS A 43 1.53 17.95 -11.28
C LYS A 43 1.87 16.65 -10.56
N VAL A 44 1.05 16.25 -9.57
CA VAL A 44 1.17 14.94 -8.90
C VAL A 44 0.91 13.82 -9.90
N ARG A 45 -0.17 13.88 -10.70
CA ARG A 45 -0.46 12.89 -11.75
C ARG A 45 0.62 12.76 -12.82
N ARG A 46 1.36 13.84 -13.11
CA ARG A 46 2.52 13.86 -14.04
C ARG A 46 3.87 13.61 -13.37
N SER A 47 3.88 13.39 -12.06
CA SER A 47 5.10 13.01 -11.34
C SER A 47 5.26 11.51 -11.43
N LEU A 48 6.50 11.03 -11.45
CA LEU A 48 6.82 9.60 -11.46
C LEU A 48 6.07 8.83 -10.34
N ARG A 49 5.89 9.48 -9.18
CA ARG A 49 5.11 8.94 -8.06
C ARG A 49 3.63 8.80 -8.39
N GLY A 50 3.02 9.81 -9.01
CA GLY A 50 1.61 9.73 -9.41
C GLY A 50 1.37 8.82 -10.61
N GLU A 51 2.37 8.59 -11.45
CA GLU A 51 2.34 7.55 -12.48
C GLU A 51 2.39 6.15 -11.84
N LEU A 52 3.26 5.95 -10.82
CA LEU A 52 3.30 4.70 -10.05
C LEU A 52 1.98 4.44 -9.29
N GLU A 53 1.46 5.43 -8.57
CA GLU A 53 0.18 5.31 -7.84
C GLU A 53 -0.99 4.98 -8.79
N GLN A 54 -1.02 5.55 -10.01
CA GLN A 54 -2.01 5.20 -11.04
C GLN A 54 -1.82 3.78 -11.61
N THR A 55 -0.57 3.35 -11.77
CA THR A 55 -0.25 1.99 -12.26
C THR A 55 -0.63 0.93 -11.22
N GLU A 56 -0.40 1.21 -9.94
CA GLU A 56 -0.87 0.37 -8.82
C GLU A 56 -2.41 0.30 -8.75
N GLN A 57 -3.11 1.41 -9.02
CA GLN A 57 -4.58 1.40 -9.08
C GLN A 57 -5.12 0.56 -10.24
N ALA A 58 -4.46 0.60 -11.41
CA ALA A 58 -4.83 -0.23 -12.56
C ALA A 58 -4.54 -1.72 -12.33
N ALA A 59 -3.53 -2.06 -11.50
CA ALA A 59 -3.26 -3.45 -11.10
C ALA A 59 -4.44 -4.09 -10.34
N GLY A 60 -5.32 -3.29 -9.73
CA GLY A 60 -6.50 -3.76 -9.00
C GLY A 60 -7.52 -4.56 -9.81
N VAL A 61 -7.56 -4.39 -11.14
CA VAL A 61 -8.56 -5.07 -12.00
C VAL A 61 -8.21 -6.55 -12.25
N ALA A 62 -6.92 -6.91 -12.15
CA ALA A 62 -6.43 -8.29 -12.28
C ALA A 62 -5.86 -8.85 -10.95
N ALA A 63 -5.69 -8.00 -9.94
CA ALA A 63 -5.18 -8.35 -8.61
C ALA A 63 -5.89 -9.53 -7.90
N PRO A 64 -7.20 -9.77 -8.03
CA PRO A 64 -7.80 -10.94 -7.37
C PRO A 64 -7.48 -12.26 -8.10
N LEU A 65 -7.24 -12.23 -9.40
CA LEU A 65 -6.90 -13.42 -10.21
C LEU A 65 -5.41 -13.78 -10.10
N PHE A 66 -4.55 -12.79 -9.91
CA PHE A 66 -3.10 -12.98 -9.74
C PHE A 66 -2.62 -12.67 -8.32
N GLY A 67 -3.55 -12.51 -7.38
CA GLY A 67 -3.24 -12.26 -5.98
C GLY A 67 -2.49 -13.44 -5.38
N ALA A 68 -1.71 -13.17 -4.33
CA ALA A 68 -0.84 -14.17 -3.74
C ALA A 68 -1.59 -15.45 -3.33
N ALA A 69 -2.77 -15.31 -2.72
CA ALA A 69 -3.63 -16.43 -2.35
C ALA A 69 -4.06 -17.29 -3.56
N ARG A 70 -4.46 -16.66 -4.67
CA ARG A 70 -4.87 -17.38 -5.89
C ARG A 70 -3.68 -18.07 -6.54
N SER A 71 -2.52 -17.41 -6.57
CA SER A 71 -1.30 -18.00 -7.13
C SER A 71 -0.83 -19.23 -6.35
N LEU A 72 -0.89 -19.20 -5.01
CA LEU A 72 -0.61 -20.35 -4.16
C LEU A 72 -1.59 -21.50 -4.39
N GLN A 73 -2.87 -21.18 -4.57
CA GLN A 73 -3.89 -22.18 -4.87
C GLN A 73 -3.61 -22.88 -6.21
N VAL A 74 -3.20 -22.13 -7.24
CA VAL A 74 -2.85 -22.71 -8.54
C VAL A 74 -1.62 -23.62 -8.43
N LEU A 75 -0.57 -23.20 -7.71
CA LEU A 75 0.63 -24.01 -7.55
C LEU A 75 0.35 -25.31 -6.80
N ARG A 76 -0.47 -25.28 -5.74
CA ARG A 76 -0.92 -26.50 -5.04
C ARG A 76 -1.75 -27.41 -5.93
N TYR A 77 -2.68 -26.86 -6.70
CA TYR A 77 -3.43 -27.65 -7.68
C TYR A 77 -2.51 -28.30 -8.72
N LEU A 78 -1.49 -27.59 -9.21
CA LEU A 78 -0.51 -28.15 -10.14
C LEU A 78 0.25 -29.32 -9.49
N LEU A 79 0.66 -29.17 -8.23
CA LEU A 79 1.38 -30.18 -7.48
C LEU A 79 0.52 -31.43 -7.20
N ASP A 80 -0.71 -31.22 -6.73
CA ASP A 80 -1.56 -32.28 -6.18
C ASP A 80 -2.34 -33.03 -7.27
N GLU A 81 -2.75 -32.33 -8.34
CA GLU A 81 -3.70 -32.88 -9.33
C GLU A 81 -3.09 -33.00 -10.73
N VAL A 82 -2.25 -32.05 -11.16
CA VAL A 82 -1.76 -32.00 -12.55
C VAL A 82 -0.47 -32.80 -12.73
N LEU A 83 0.52 -32.59 -11.87
CA LEU A 83 1.81 -33.28 -11.91
C LEU A 83 1.68 -34.82 -11.86
N PRO A 84 0.83 -35.40 -11.00
CA PRO A 84 0.64 -36.85 -10.95
C PRO A 84 -0.07 -37.41 -12.19
N ALA A 85 -0.94 -36.60 -12.81
CA ALA A 85 -1.69 -36.99 -14.01
C ALA A 85 -0.91 -36.78 -15.31
N LEU A 86 0.21 -36.07 -15.26
CA LEU A 86 1.08 -35.82 -16.41
C LEU A 86 1.86 -37.09 -16.77
N ASP A 87 1.74 -37.49 -18.04
CA ASP A 87 2.58 -38.51 -18.66
C ASP A 87 3.97 -37.92 -18.98
N ALA A 88 4.75 -37.73 -17.92
CA ALA A 88 6.12 -37.24 -17.96
C ALA A 88 7.09 -38.30 -17.43
N GLU A 89 8.35 -38.21 -17.86
CA GLU A 89 9.43 -39.03 -17.32
C GLU A 89 9.58 -38.77 -15.80
N PRO A 90 9.91 -39.80 -15.00
CA PRO A 90 10.01 -39.67 -13.54
C PRO A 90 10.93 -38.53 -13.11
N ASP A 91 12.12 -38.45 -13.69
CA ASP A 91 13.12 -37.43 -13.35
C ASP A 91 12.62 -36.00 -13.65
N ILE A 92 11.80 -35.83 -14.69
CA ILE A 92 11.18 -34.54 -15.04
C ILE A 92 10.06 -34.21 -14.04
N ARG A 93 9.28 -35.22 -13.64
CA ARG A 93 8.21 -35.06 -12.64
C ARG A 93 8.80 -34.66 -11.29
N ASP A 94 9.86 -35.32 -10.85
CA ASP A 94 10.54 -35.04 -9.59
C ASP A 94 11.14 -33.62 -9.59
N LEU A 95 11.83 -33.23 -10.67
CA LEU A 95 12.36 -31.88 -10.81
C LEU A 95 11.25 -30.81 -10.77
N ALA A 96 10.14 -31.06 -11.47
CA ALA A 96 9.01 -30.12 -11.48
C ALA A 96 8.33 -30.03 -10.11
N GLU A 97 8.23 -31.14 -9.38
CA GLU A 97 7.72 -31.18 -8.02
C GLU A 97 8.58 -30.30 -7.09
N ASP A 98 9.89 -30.48 -7.13
CA ASP A 98 10.85 -29.71 -6.32
C ASP A 98 10.73 -28.21 -6.60
N VAL A 99 10.71 -27.83 -7.88
CA VAL A 99 10.60 -26.42 -8.30
C VAL A 99 9.28 -25.80 -7.85
N ILE A 100 8.16 -26.52 -7.97
CA ILE A 100 6.85 -26.01 -7.56
C ILE A 100 6.78 -25.88 -6.03
N ARG A 101 7.36 -26.83 -5.28
CA ARG A 101 7.44 -26.73 -3.80
C ARG A 101 8.26 -25.52 -3.36
N GLU A 102 9.44 -25.31 -3.96
CA GLU A 102 10.30 -24.15 -3.66
C GLU A 102 9.56 -22.82 -3.91
N GLU A 103 8.87 -22.71 -5.04
CA GLU A 103 8.12 -21.50 -5.38
C GLU A 103 6.96 -21.24 -4.39
N ILE A 104 6.29 -22.29 -3.90
CA ILE A 104 5.27 -22.15 -2.86
C ILE A 104 5.88 -21.60 -1.57
N GLU A 105 7.02 -22.13 -1.15
CA GLU A 105 7.73 -21.68 0.06
C GLU A 105 8.15 -20.20 -0.04
N LEU A 106 8.74 -19.81 -1.17
CA LEU A 106 9.15 -18.44 -1.44
C LEU A 106 7.96 -17.47 -1.38
N ARG A 107 6.82 -17.83 -1.96
CA ARG A 107 5.61 -17.00 -1.90
C ARG A 107 5.07 -16.88 -0.49
N LEU A 108 5.06 -17.96 0.29
CA LEU A 108 4.62 -17.91 1.70
C LEU A 108 5.54 -17.03 2.55
N LEU A 109 6.85 -17.06 2.30
CA LEU A 109 7.81 -16.18 2.96
C LEU A 109 7.55 -14.70 2.61
N LEU A 110 7.36 -14.40 1.33
CA LEU A 110 7.09 -13.04 0.87
C LEU A 110 5.77 -12.49 1.42
N GLU A 111 4.73 -13.32 1.50
CA GLU A 111 3.45 -12.92 2.12
C GLU A 111 3.59 -12.62 3.61
N GLN A 112 4.36 -13.42 4.35
CA GLN A 112 4.67 -13.12 5.75
C GLN A 112 5.40 -11.78 5.90
N GLN A 113 6.43 -11.55 5.09
CA GLN A 113 7.18 -10.28 5.11
C GLN A 113 6.29 -9.07 4.77
N ARG A 114 5.36 -9.21 3.81
CA ARG A 114 4.41 -8.15 3.48
C ARG A 114 3.48 -7.83 4.65
N ALA A 115 2.97 -8.87 5.32
CA ALA A 115 2.12 -8.70 6.50
C ALA A 115 2.85 -8.01 7.66
N GLU A 116 4.15 -8.20 7.81
CA GLU A 116 4.97 -7.51 8.82
C GLU A 116 5.20 -6.02 8.50
N VAL A 117 5.23 -5.65 7.22
CA VAL A 117 5.52 -4.27 6.76
C VAL A 117 4.26 -3.41 6.63
N GLN A 118 3.09 -4.00 6.38
CA GLN A 118 1.78 -3.32 6.33
C GLN A 118 0.89 -3.76 7.50
N PRO A 119 1.09 -3.20 8.72
CA PRO A 119 0.24 -3.47 9.88
C PRO A 119 -1.16 -2.82 9.80
#